data_AF-A0A7Y7H7Y3-F1
#
_entry.id   AF-A0A7Y7H7Y3-F1
#
_cell.length_a   1.000
_cell.length_b   1.000
_cell.length_c   1.000
_cell.angle_alpha   90.00
_cell.angle_beta   90.00
_cell.angle_gamma   90.00
#
_symmetry.space_group_name_H-M   'P 1'
#
loop_
_entity.id
_entity.type
_entity.pdbx_description
1 polymer ?
#
loop_
_entity_poly.entity_id
_entity_poly.type
_entity_poly.pdbx_seq_one_letter_code
_entity_poly.pdbx_strand_id
1 'polypeptide(L)'
;MFRLFNRKKSKRPVQDWELVLMYKTLEKLPTEFEYLKRQIEADIFASSLVGYSASYPDYVAFSYADGISAFERKREHGYKITNIKVRDIGGSKTFMYVIYVHNGVITGYSIHGLKKQIIDVISADTDAYVKEFYADDNEDYESLKRIISKDDLKLIKPENVYKLNLKGRVFYHIEDLEDGDFIGIESNGQICKITHDPFEIILLKENLAEILSM
;
A
#
# COMPACT_ATOMS: atom_id res chain seq x y z
N MET A 1 -35.63 16.06 -7.93
CA MET A 1 -34.82 15.13 -8.75
C MET A 1 -33.41 15.69 -8.81
N PHE A 2 -32.52 15.27 -7.90
CA PHE A 2 -31.15 15.80 -7.81
C PHE A 2 -30.24 15.04 -8.77
N ARG A 3 -29.72 15.72 -9.79
CA ARG A 3 -28.63 15.19 -10.62
C ARG A 3 -27.35 15.20 -9.79
N LEU A 4 -26.99 14.05 -9.24
CA LEU A 4 -25.66 13.79 -8.69
C LEU A 4 -24.65 13.79 -9.86
N PHE A 5 -23.95 14.91 -10.04
CA PHE A 5 -22.75 14.94 -10.87
C PHE A 5 -21.62 14.20 -10.13
N ASN A 6 -21.63 12.88 -10.20
CA ASN A 6 -20.43 12.11 -9.84
C ASN A 6 -19.33 12.55 -10.81
N ARG A 7 -18.26 13.19 -10.30
CA ARG A 7 -17.04 13.41 -11.07
C ARG A 7 -16.64 12.06 -11.65
N LYS A 8 -16.69 11.93 -12.98
CA LYS A 8 -16.34 10.68 -13.65
C LYS A 8 -14.84 10.44 -13.45
N LYS A 9 -14.49 9.31 -12.85
CA LYS A 9 -13.13 8.77 -12.87
C LYS A 9 -12.64 8.79 -14.32
N SER A 10 -11.45 9.30 -14.57
CA SER A 10 -10.88 9.37 -15.92
C SER A 10 -9.53 8.68 -15.94
N LYS A 11 -9.39 7.69 -16.81
CA LYS A 11 -8.11 7.04 -17.12
C LYS A 11 -7.41 7.84 -18.22
N ARG A 12 -6.13 8.14 -18.06
CA ARG A 12 -5.29 8.80 -19.07
C ARG A 12 -3.87 8.20 -19.05
N PRO A 13 -3.07 8.37 -20.11
CA PRO A 13 -1.64 8.07 -20.04
C PRO A 13 -1.00 8.80 -18.85
N VAL A 14 0.02 8.17 -18.26
CA VAL A 14 0.92 8.87 -17.32
C VAL A 14 1.62 9.98 -18.10
N GLN A 15 1.69 11.16 -17.51
CA GLN A 15 2.34 12.33 -18.08
C GLN A 15 3.79 12.37 -17.59
N ASP A 16 4.71 12.72 -18.48
CA ASP A 16 6.14 12.74 -18.18
C ASP A 16 6.48 13.55 -16.92
N TRP A 17 5.81 14.69 -16.71
CA TRP A 17 6.06 15.53 -15.54
C TRP A 17 5.74 14.82 -14.22
N GLU A 18 4.79 13.88 -14.18
CA GLU A 18 4.44 13.11 -12.99
C GLU A 18 5.62 12.23 -12.58
N LEU A 19 6.17 11.48 -13.55
CA LEU A 19 7.30 10.60 -13.33
C LEU A 19 8.59 11.37 -13.08
N VAL A 20 8.84 12.47 -13.80
CA VAL A 20 10.02 13.32 -13.57
C VAL A 20 9.97 13.95 -12.18
N LEU A 21 8.83 14.53 -11.77
CA LEU A 21 8.68 15.07 -10.41
C LEU A 21 8.94 13.99 -9.36
N MET A 22 8.34 12.82 -9.54
CA MET A 22 8.49 11.71 -8.59
C MET A 22 9.94 11.23 -8.51
N TYR A 23 10.59 11.00 -9.65
CA TYR A 23 11.99 10.58 -9.73
C TYR A 23 12.92 11.61 -9.07
N LYS A 24 12.76 12.91 -9.38
CA LYS A 24 13.53 14.01 -8.79
C LYS A 24 13.26 14.22 -7.30
N THR A 25 12.07 13.88 -6.84
CA THR A 25 11.77 13.86 -5.41
C THR A 25 12.50 12.69 -4.72
N LEU A 26 12.42 11.49 -5.29
CA LEU A 26 13.08 10.30 -4.77
C LEU A 26 14.61 10.41 -4.78
N GLU A 27 15.22 11.14 -5.72
CA GLU A 27 16.65 11.46 -5.70
C GLU A 27 17.10 12.23 -4.44
N LYS A 28 16.20 13.00 -3.82
CA LYS A 28 16.50 13.80 -2.62
C LYS A 28 16.17 13.09 -1.32
N LEU A 29 15.42 11.99 -1.39
CA LEU A 29 15.08 11.17 -0.24
C LEU A 29 16.21 10.19 0.11
N PRO A 30 16.26 9.64 1.34
CA PRO A 30 17.29 8.68 1.71
C PRO A 30 17.29 7.41 0.86
N THR A 31 18.44 6.73 0.85
CA THR A 31 18.68 5.53 0.03
C THR A 31 17.74 4.35 0.32
N GLU A 32 17.02 4.36 1.45
CA GLU A 32 15.97 3.36 1.72
C GLU A 32 14.85 3.38 0.66
N PHE A 33 14.63 4.52 -0.03
CA PHE A 33 13.60 4.68 -1.07
C PHE A 33 14.14 4.43 -2.48
N GLU A 34 15.41 4.06 -2.65
CA GLU A 34 16.05 3.84 -3.95
C GLU A 34 15.29 2.82 -4.82
N TYR A 35 14.70 1.81 -4.18
CA TYR A 35 13.92 0.78 -4.86
C TYR A 35 12.65 1.31 -5.56
N LEU A 36 12.13 2.46 -5.12
CA LEU A 36 10.99 3.11 -5.76
C LEU A 36 11.42 3.78 -7.07
N LYS A 37 12.65 4.30 -7.18
CA LYS A 37 13.16 4.87 -8.45
C LYS A 37 13.28 3.82 -9.54
N ARG A 38 13.72 2.60 -9.17
CA ARG A 38 13.83 1.48 -10.11
C ARG A 38 12.52 1.12 -10.79
N GLN A 39 11.38 1.40 -10.14
CA GLN A 39 10.06 1.20 -10.74
C GLN A 39 9.80 2.19 -11.88
N ILE A 40 10.23 3.45 -11.71
CA ILE A 40 10.13 4.50 -12.73
C ILE A 40 11.08 4.17 -13.88
N GLU A 41 12.32 3.76 -13.58
CA GLU A 41 13.33 3.38 -14.59
C GLU A 41 12.92 2.16 -15.41
N ALA A 42 12.17 1.24 -14.82
CA ALA A 42 11.65 0.04 -15.47
C ALA A 42 10.34 0.27 -16.24
N ASP A 43 9.84 1.52 -16.28
CA ASP A 43 8.64 1.92 -17.03
C ASP A 43 7.38 1.10 -16.70
N ILE A 44 7.18 0.77 -15.42
CA ILE A 44 6.07 -0.10 -15.00
C ILE A 44 4.72 0.62 -14.90
N PHE A 45 4.64 1.93 -15.15
CA PHE A 45 3.42 2.73 -14.97
C PHE A 45 2.69 2.97 -16.29
N ALA A 46 1.63 2.21 -16.56
CA ALA A 46 0.90 2.25 -17.83
C ALA A 46 -0.09 3.43 -17.96
N SER A 47 -0.74 3.83 -16.86
CA SER A 47 -1.73 4.91 -16.91
C SER A 47 -2.02 5.53 -15.54
N SER A 48 -2.56 6.74 -15.56
CA SER A 48 -3.03 7.47 -14.38
C SER A 48 -4.57 7.51 -14.34
N LEU A 49 -5.14 7.21 -13.19
CA LEU A 49 -6.56 7.36 -12.88
C LEU A 49 -6.77 8.60 -12.02
N VAL A 50 -7.40 9.62 -12.60
CA VAL A 50 -7.69 10.89 -11.91
C VAL A 50 -9.15 10.96 -11.45
N GLY A 51 -9.38 11.68 -10.36
CA GLY A 51 -10.72 11.81 -9.77
C GLY A 51 -11.19 10.49 -9.13
N TYR A 52 -10.27 9.74 -8.51
CA TYR A 52 -10.53 8.42 -7.95
C TYR A 52 -11.64 8.40 -6.90
N SER A 53 -11.72 9.43 -6.06
CA SER A 53 -12.74 9.55 -5.01
C SER A 53 -13.15 11.01 -4.83
N ALA A 54 -14.42 11.24 -4.49
CA ALA A 54 -14.90 12.54 -4.05
C ALA A 54 -14.23 12.98 -2.74
N SER A 55 -13.88 12.01 -1.88
CA SER A 55 -13.19 12.24 -0.61
C SER A 55 -11.69 12.52 -0.79
N TYR A 56 -11.11 12.06 -1.91
CA TYR A 56 -9.68 12.24 -2.24
C TYR A 56 -9.53 12.77 -3.68
N PRO A 57 -9.98 14.01 -3.94
CA PRO A 57 -10.04 14.54 -5.30
C PRO A 57 -8.68 14.79 -5.94
N ASP A 58 -7.64 14.99 -5.11
CA ASP A 58 -6.27 15.28 -5.54
C ASP A 58 -5.42 14.00 -5.72
N TYR A 59 -5.97 12.82 -5.37
CA TYR A 59 -5.28 11.56 -5.54
C TYR A 59 -5.33 11.08 -7.00
N VAL A 60 -4.16 10.72 -7.50
CA VAL A 60 -3.93 10.12 -8.81
C VAL A 60 -3.37 8.73 -8.58
N ALA A 61 -4.13 7.71 -8.98
CA ALA A 61 -3.69 6.31 -8.87
C ALA A 61 -2.97 5.90 -10.16
N PHE A 62 -1.93 5.08 -10.05
CA PHE A 62 -1.30 4.45 -11.20
C PHE A 62 -1.89 3.05 -11.46
N SER A 63 -1.96 2.69 -12.74
CA SER A 63 -2.09 1.30 -13.18
C SER A 63 -0.77 0.84 -13.76
N TYR A 64 -0.50 -0.46 -13.68
CA TYR A 64 0.80 -1.00 -14.05
C TYR A 64 0.80 -1.67 -15.43
N ALA A 65 1.98 -1.69 -16.05
CA ALA A 65 2.31 -2.59 -17.15
C ALA A 65 2.72 -3.97 -16.60
N ASP A 66 3.06 -4.90 -17.49
CA ASP A 66 3.62 -6.20 -17.11
C ASP A 66 4.94 -6.03 -16.33
N GLY A 67 5.27 -6.98 -15.46
CA GLY A 67 6.53 -6.97 -14.70
C GLY A 67 6.45 -6.33 -13.31
N ILE A 68 5.27 -5.83 -12.90
CA ILE A 68 5.05 -5.28 -11.56
C ILE A 68 5.43 -6.24 -10.43
N SER A 69 5.19 -7.54 -10.63
CA SER A 69 5.50 -8.60 -9.64
C SER A 69 6.98 -8.66 -9.26
N ALA A 70 7.89 -8.20 -10.11
CA ALA A 70 9.32 -8.14 -9.80
C ALA A 70 9.65 -7.07 -8.73
N PHE A 71 8.75 -6.13 -8.49
CA PHE A 71 8.89 -5.05 -7.50
C PHE A 71 8.03 -5.26 -6.26
N GLU A 72 7.10 -6.21 -6.30
CA GLU A 72 6.21 -6.48 -5.17
C GLU A 72 6.98 -7.02 -3.97
N ARG A 73 6.83 -6.32 -2.85
CA ARG A 73 7.26 -6.74 -1.52
C ARG A 73 6.03 -7.05 -0.72
N LYS A 74 5.42 -8.21 -1.02
CA LYS A 74 4.10 -8.64 -0.53
C LYS A 74 3.94 -8.73 0.99
N ARG A 75 5.00 -8.53 1.78
CA ARG A 75 4.97 -8.54 3.25
C ARG A 75 5.27 -7.18 3.87
N GLU A 76 5.64 -6.18 3.06
CA GLU A 76 5.87 -4.83 3.57
C GLU A 76 4.55 -4.10 3.78
N HIS A 77 4.42 -3.42 4.93
CA HIS A 77 3.28 -2.56 5.20
C HIS A 77 3.22 -1.41 4.21
N GLY A 78 2.00 -1.09 3.75
CA GLY A 78 1.79 0.11 2.97
C GLY A 78 2.14 1.37 3.76
N TYR A 79 2.64 2.38 3.08
CA TYR A 79 2.98 3.66 3.66
C TYR A 79 2.82 4.78 2.62
N LYS A 80 2.87 6.01 3.10
CA LYS A 80 2.96 7.21 2.27
C LYS A 80 4.15 8.04 2.70
N ILE A 81 4.80 8.66 1.72
CA ILE A 81 5.86 9.65 1.95
C ILE A 81 5.19 11.01 1.87
N THR A 82 5.15 11.71 3.00
CA THR A 82 4.41 12.96 3.18
C THR A 82 5.34 14.10 3.56
N ASN A 83 4.75 15.28 3.76
CA ASN A 83 5.44 16.51 4.14
C ASN A 83 6.50 16.97 3.12
N ILE A 84 6.33 16.57 1.85
CA ILE A 84 7.13 17.05 0.73
C ILE A 84 6.47 18.31 0.17
N LYS A 85 7.26 19.36 -0.08
CA LYS A 85 6.77 20.60 -0.66
C LYS A 85 7.25 20.72 -2.10
N VAL A 86 6.35 21.07 -3.01
CA VAL A 86 6.67 21.37 -4.42
C VAL A 86 6.14 22.74 -4.79
N ARG A 87 6.74 23.41 -5.76
CA ARG A 87 6.34 24.75 -6.20
C ARG A 87 5.84 24.73 -7.64
N ASP A 88 5.06 25.74 -8.00
CA ASP A 88 4.86 26.07 -9.42
C ASP A 88 6.14 26.65 -10.04
N ILE A 89 6.26 26.61 -11.37
CA ILE A 89 7.40 27.21 -12.11
C ILE A 89 7.61 28.69 -11.78
N GLY A 90 6.53 29.42 -11.44
CA GLY A 90 6.60 30.81 -11.01
C GLY A 90 7.09 31.03 -9.57
N GLY A 91 7.23 29.97 -8.77
CA GLY A 91 7.61 30.02 -7.36
C GLY A 91 6.59 30.71 -6.44
N SER A 92 5.41 31.03 -6.96
CA SER A 92 4.38 31.83 -6.29
C SER A 92 3.51 31.00 -5.34
N LYS A 93 3.45 29.68 -5.56
CA LYS A 93 2.64 28.75 -4.80
C LYS A 93 3.44 27.52 -4.43
N THR A 94 3.24 27.09 -3.19
CA THR A 94 3.75 25.84 -2.66
C THR A 94 2.59 24.88 -2.46
N PHE A 95 2.80 23.62 -2.81
CA PHE A 95 1.84 22.53 -2.68
C PHE A 95 2.43 21.41 -1.86
N MET A 96 1.57 20.70 -1.14
CA MET A 96 1.96 19.47 -0.44
C MET A 96 1.88 18.30 -1.41
N TYR A 97 2.99 17.60 -1.56
CA TYR A 97 3.15 16.42 -2.39
C TYR A 97 3.22 15.17 -1.51
N VAL A 98 2.50 14.12 -1.92
CA VAL A 98 2.49 12.82 -1.23
C VAL A 98 2.69 11.72 -2.26
N ILE A 99 3.56 10.76 -1.94
CA ILE A 99 3.77 9.53 -2.71
C ILE A 99 3.17 8.37 -1.92
N TYR A 100 2.32 7.55 -2.52
CA TYR A 100 1.64 6.43 -1.86
C TYR A 100 2.25 5.10 -2.30
N VAL A 101 2.55 4.22 -1.34
CA VAL A 101 3.23 2.94 -1.57
C VAL A 101 2.44 1.81 -0.90
N HIS A 102 2.17 0.72 -1.63
CA HIS A 102 1.60 -0.52 -1.09
C HIS A 102 2.39 -1.72 -1.63
N ASN A 103 2.64 -2.72 -0.78
CA ASN A 103 3.41 -3.92 -1.17
C ASN A 103 4.73 -3.57 -1.87
N GLY A 104 5.44 -2.54 -1.38
CA GLY A 104 6.67 -2.05 -1.99
C GLY A 104 6.51 -1.38 -3.37
N VAL A 105 5.30 -1.15 -3.85
CA VAL A 105 5.01 -0.55 -5.16
C VAL A 105 4.41 0.83 -5.01
N ILE A 106 4.85 1.79 -5.85
CA ILE A 106 4.21 3.11 -5.94
C ILE A 106 2.81 2.94 -6.52
N THR A 107 1.80 3.27 -5.73
CA THR A 107 0.39 3.19 -6.16
C THR A 107 -0.16 4.48 -6.73
N GLY A 108 0.56 5.57 -6.56
CA GLY A 108 0.15 6.87 -7.04
C GLY A 108 0.69 8.02 -6.19
N TYR A 109 0.10 9.19 -6.38
CA TYR A 109 0.51 10.40 -5.69
C TYR A 109 -0.66 11.36 -5.49
N SER A 110 -0.46 12.40 -4.68
CA SER A 110 -1.37 13.55 -4.61
C SER A 110 -0.59 14.85 -4.48
N ILE A 111 -1.11 15.91 -5.10
CA ILE A 111 -0.61 17.29 -4.92
C ILE A 111 -1.79 18.14 -4.46
N HIS A 112 -1.83 18.46 -3.18
CA HIS A 112 -3.00 19.08 -2.58
C HIS A 112 -3.26 20.48 -3.14
N GLY A 113 -4.47 20.72 -3.63
CA GLY A 113 -4.89 22.03 -4.14
C GLY A 113 -4.31 22.41 -5.51
N LEU A 114 -3.62 21.49 -6.20
CA LEU A 114 -3.19 21.69 -7.58
C LEU A 114 -4.39 21.78 -8.51
N LYS A 115 -4.48 22.85 -9.31
CA LYS A 115 -5.58 23.04 -10.26
C LYS A 115 -5.08 23.20 -11.69
N LYS A 116 -4.55 24.37 -12.03
CA LYS A 116 -4.10 24.72 -13.38
C LYS A 116 -2.62 25.11 -13.42
N GLN A 117 -1.94 25.06 -12.28
CA GLN A 117 -0.53 25.42 -12.17
C GLN A 117 0.33 24.35 -12.82
N ILE A 118 1.47 24.79 -13.34
CA ILE A 118 2.52 23.90 -13.84
C ILE A 118 3.56 23.77 -12.74
N ILE A 119 3.78 22.55 -12.28
CA ILE A 119 4.73 22.24 -11.21
C ILE A 119 6.16 22.35 -11.75
N ASP A 120 7.04 22.97 -10.98
CA ASP A 120 8.48 22.84 -11.15
C ASP A 120 8.92 21.46 -10.66
N VAL A 121 9.21 20.56 -11.60
CA VAL A 121 9.52 19.15 -11.33
C VAL A 121 10.81 18.94 -10.53
N ILE A 122 11.69 19.94 -10.43
CA ILE A 122 12.92 19.86 -9.61
C ILE A 122 12.78 20.55 -8.24
N SER A 123 11.63 21.19 -7.97
CA SER A 123 11.42 22.04 -6.79
C SER A 123 11.21 21.29 -5.48
N ALA A 124 11.09 19.96 -5.51
CA ALA A 124 10.75 19.17 -4.34
C ALA A 124 11.71 19.47 -3.16
N ASP A 125 11.14 19.94 -2.06
CA ASP A 125 11.79 20.09 -0.76
C ASP A 125 11.36 18.91 0.11
N THR A 126 12.35 18.10 0.48
CA THR A 126 12.18 16.86 1.21
C THR A 126 12.78 16.94 2.62
N ASP A 127 13.23 18.10 3.09
CA ASP A 127 13.98 18.20 4.36
C ASP A 127 13.16 17.74 5.58
N ALA A 128 11.84 17.90 5.51
CA ALA A 128 10.91 17.55 6.57
C ALA A 128 10.05 16.32 6.26
N TYR A 129 10.44 15.50 5.27
CA TYR A 129 9.63 14.36 4.83
C TYR A 129 9.29 13.41 6.00
N VAL A 130 8.14 12.74 5.90
CA VAL A 130 7.71 11.73 6.87
C VAL A 130 7.25 10.47 6.13
N LYS A 131 7.81 9.31 6.53
CA LYS A 131 7.30 7.99 6.16
C LYS A 131 6.19 7.61 7.15
N GLU A 132 4.95 7.72 6.71
CA GLU A 132 3.76 7.43 7.52
C GLU A 132 3.15 6.11 7.04
N PHE A 133 3.19 5.08 7.89
CA PHE A 133 2.48 3.84 7.63
C PHE A 133 0.98 4.09 7.66
N TYR A 134 0.23 3.38 6.82
CA TYR A 134 -1.23 3.39 6.97
C TYR A 134 -1.61 2.86 8.35
N ALA A 135 -2.65 3.45 8.93
CA ALA A 135 -3.11 3.01 10.23
C ALA A 135 -3.63 1.58 10.13
N ASP A 136 -3.16 0.72 11.02
CA ASP A 136 -3.76 -0.57 11.30
C ASP A 136 -4.94 -0.33 12.24
N ASP A 137 -6.07 0.18 11.73
CA ASP A 137 -7.31 0.29 12.51
C ASP A 137 -8.03 -1.06 12.67
N ASN A 138 -7.31 -2.14 12.39
CA ASN A 138 -7.79 -3.49 12.48
C ASN A 138 -7.80 -3.97 13.95
N GLU A 139 -8.98 -3.89 14.58
CA GLU A 139 -9.20 -4.37 15.95
C GLU A 139 -8.85 -5.87 16.14
N ASP A 140 -8.99 -6.68 15.08
CA ASP A 140 -8.63 -8.10 15.12
C ASP A 140 -7.12 -8.28 15.10
N TYR A 141 -6.39 -7.46 14.34
CA TYR A 141 -4.93 -7.41 14.41
C TYR A 141 -4.45 -6.99 15.81
N GLU A 142 -5.04 -5.94 16.39
CA GLU A 142 -4.74 -5.52 17.77
C GLU A 142 -5.02 -6.62 18.81
N SER A 143 -6.06 -7.41 18.59
CA SER A 143 -6.36 -8.57 19.42
C SER A 143 -5.30 -9.66 19.27
N LEU A 144 -4.83 -9.92 18.04
CA LEU A 144 -3.79 -10.90 17.74
C LEU A 144 -2.45 -10.54 18.39
N LYS A 145 -2.10 -9.24 18.50
CA LYS A 145 -0.86 -8.78 19.19
C LYS A 145 -0.74 -9.27 20.64
N ARG A 146 -1.86 -9.64 21.27
CA ARG A 146 -1.91 -10.12 22.66
C ARG A 146 -1.74 -11.64 22.76
N ILE A 147 -1.75 -12.35 21.63
CA ILE A 147 -1.77 -13.81 21.56
C ILE A 147 -0.41 -14.35 21.10
N ILE A 148 0.26 -13.65 20.18
CA ILE A 148 1.51 -14.11 19.56
C ILE A 148 2.71 -13.23 19.92
N SER A 149 3.91 -13.72 19.60
CA SER A 149 5.15 -12.98 19.86
C SER A 149 5.28 -11.76 18.94
N LYS A 150 6.05 -10.75 19.39
CA LYS A 150 6.37 -9.58 18.55
C LYS A 150 7.14 -9.94 17.29
N ASP A 151 7.90 -11.02 17.30
CA ASP A 151 8.68 -11.45 16.14
C ASP A 151 7.78 -12.13 15.10
N ASP A 152 6.84 -12.99 15.55
CA ASP A 152 5.81 -13.56 14.68
C ASP A 152 4.89 -12.49 14.09
N LEU A 153 4.51 -11.50 14.91
CA LEU A 153 3.64 -10.41 14.47
C LEU A 153 4.24 -9.60 13.31
N LYS A 154 5.58 -9.46 13.23
CA LYS A 154 6.25 -8.78 12.11
C LYS A 154 6.09 -9.52 10.78
N LEU A 155 5.73 -10.80 10.82
CA LEU A 155 5.53 -11.64 9.64
C LEU A 155 4.08 -11.53 9.12
N ILE A 156 3.17 -10.99 9.92
CA ILE A 156 1.74 -10.94 9.63
C ILE A 156 1.37 -9.54 9.18
N LYS A 157 0.54 -9.49 8.14
CA LYS A 157 -0.03 -8.24 7.65
C LYS A 157 -1.32 -7.90 8.40
N PRO A 158 -1.41 -6.71 8.98
CA PRO A 158 -2.63 -6.22 9.63
C PRO A 158 -3.86 -6.32 8.72
N GLU A 159 -3.73 -5.97 7.45
CA GLU A 159 -4.80 -6.05 6.45
C GLU A 159 -5.31 -7.47 6.20
N ASN A 160 -4.49 -8.49 6.43
CA ASN A 160 -4.89 -9.89 6.28
C ASN A 160 -5.64 -10.41 7.52
N VAL A 161 -5.62 -9.70 8.65
CA VAL A 161 -6.16 -10.23 9.90
C VAL A 161 -7.65 -9.97 10.02
N TYR A 162 -8.44 -11.02 10.15
CA TYR A 162 -9.84 -10.90 10.58
C TYR A 162 -10.24 -12.13 11.38
N LYS A 163 -11.11 -11.93 12.37
CA LYS A 163 -11.65 -13.03 13.16
C LYS A 163 -12.70 -13.79 12.37
N LEU A 164 -12.65 -15.10 12.51
CA LEU A 164 -13.64 -16.03 11.99
C LEU A 164 -13.95 -17.11 13.03
N ASN A 165 -15.21 -17.52 13.07
CA ASN A 165 -15.65 -18.61 13.93
C ASN A 165 -15.88 -19.87 13.08
N LEU A 166 -15.08 -20.90 13.32
CA LEU A 166 -15.18 -22.19 12.64
C LEU A 166 -15.41 -23.29 13.67
N LYS A 167 -16.53 -24.01 13.54
CA LYS A 167 -16.91 -25.07 14.48
C LYS A 167 -16.88 -24.63 15.96
N GLY A 168 -17.26 -23.38 16.25
CA GLY A 168 -17.28 -22.83 17.61
C GLY A 168 -15.92 -22.36 18.14
N ARG A 169 -14.87 -22.44 17.33
CA ARG A 169 -13.50 -22.01 17.65
C ARG A 169 -13.18 -20.71 16.91
N VAL A 170 -12.48 -19.80 17.57
CA VAL A 170 -12.14 -18.48 17.01
C VAL A 170 -10.73 -18.53 16.43
N PHE A 171 -10.63 -18.19 15.15
CA PHE A 171 -9.38 -18.07 14.42
C PHE A 171 -9.20 -16.63 13.95
N TYR A 172 -7.95 -16.23 13.86
CA TYR A 172 -7.49 -15.03 13.16
C TYR A 172 -6.94 -15.49 11.82
N HIS A 173 -7.56 -15.08 10.72
CA HIS A 173 -6.95 -15.23 9.40
C HIS A 173 -5.61 -14.49 9.38
N ILE A 174 -4.59 -15.01 8.69
CA ILE A 174 -3.30 -14.30 8.58
C ILE A 174 -2.69 -14.34 7.17
N GLU A 175 -3.02 -15.35 6.35
CA GLU A 175 -2.51 -15.50 4.98
C GLU A 175 -3.45 -16.40 4.17
N ASP A 176 -3.85 -15.95 2.98
CA ASP A 176 -4.60 -16.77 2.02
C ASP A 176 -3.68 -17.80 1.34
N LEU A 177 -4.21 -18.97 1.01
CA LEU A 177 -3.57 -19.98 0.17
C LEU A 177 -4.41 -20.21 -1.10
N GLU A 178 -4.00 -21.17 -1.94
CA GLU A 178 -4.76 -21.57 -3.13
C GLU A 178 -6.12 -22.21 -2.76
N ASP A 179 -7.07 -22.15 -3.69
CA ASP A 179 -8.38 -22.82 -3.59
C ASP A 179 -9.25 -22.45 -2.36
N GLY A 180 -9.00 -21.29 -1.76
CA GLY A 180 -9.73 -20.81 -0.58
C GLY A 180 -9.25 -21.43 0.74
N ASP A 181 -8.16 -22.20 0.70
CA ASP A 181 -7.41 -22.56 1.90
C ASP A 181 -6.77 -21.30 2.51
N PHE A 182 -6.45 -21.33 3.79
CA PHE A 182 -5.72 -20.24 4.45
C PHE A 182 -4.96 -20.71 5.69
N ILE A 183 -4.03 -19.88 6.13
CA ILE A 183 -3.38 -20.01 7.44
C ILE A 183 -4.10 -19.12 8.44
N GLY A 184 -4.44 -19.69 9.58
CA GLY A 184 -5.04 -18.98 10.70
C GLY A 184 -4.34 -19.26 12.03
N ILE A 185 -4.49 -18.35 12.98
CA ILE A 185 -4.03 -18.53 14.35
C ILE A 185 -5.26 -18.63 15.25
N GLU A 186 -5.39 -19.70 16.02
CA GLU A 186 -6.48 -19.84 16.99
C GLU A 186 -6.26 -18.90 18.19
N SER A 187 -7.33 -18.57 18.92
CA SER A 187 -7.28 -17.73 20.12
C SER A 187 -6.30 -18.19 21.23
N ASN A 188 -5.86 -19.45 21.19
CA ASN A 188 -4.86 -20.01 22.10
C ASN A 188 -3.40 -19.90 21.57
N GLY A 189 -3.21 -19.28 20.40
CA GLY A 189 -1.91 -19.11 19.74
C GLY A 189 -1.50 -20.25 18.80
N GLN A 190 -2.32 -21.28 18.62
CA GLN A 190 -2.01 -22.40 17.72
C GLN A 190 -2.16 -22.00 16.26
N ILE A 191 -1.13 -22.23 15.44
CA ILE A 191 -1.15 -21.97 14.00
C ILE A 191 -1.80 -23.17 13.31
N CYS A 192 -2.78 -22.92 12.44
CA CYS A 192 -3.52 -23.95 11.73
C CYS A 192 -3.57 -23.64 10.24
N LYS A 193 -3.51 -24.68 9.41
CA LYS A 193 -4.00 -24.63 8.03
C LYS A 193 -5.50 -24.96 8.06
N ILE A 194 -6.31 -24.12 7.44
CA ILE A 194 -7.74 -24.36 7.23
C ILE A 194 -7.92 -24.64 5.74
N THR A 195 -8.51 -25.78 5.41
CA THR A 195 -8.80 -26.15 4.02
C THR A 195 -10.25 -25.89 3.68
N HIS A 196 -10.54 -25.52 2.43
CA HIS A 196 -11.92 -25.26 1.99
C HIS A 196 -12.64 -26.56 1.58
N ASP A 197 -12.02 -27.40 0.75
CA ASP A 197 -12.63 -28.64 0.25
C ASP A 197 -11.61 -29.80 0.11
N PRO A 198 -11.66 -30.84 0.97
CA PRO A 198 -12.58 -30.98 2.09
C PRO A 198 -12.28 -29.97 3.20
N PHE A 199 -13.30 -29.57 3.95
CA PHE A 199 -13.11 -28.65 5.07
C PHE A 199 -12.41 -29.33 6.27
N GLU A 200 -11.16 -28.95 6.53
CA GLU A 200 -10.34 -29.44 7.63
C GLU A 200 -9.64 -28.30 8.39
N ILE A 201 -9.31 -28.56 9.66
CA ILE A 201 -8.50 -27.66 10.50
C ILE A 201 -7.30 -28.48 10.95
N ILE A 202 -6.13 -28.17 10.38
CA ILE A 202 -4.90 -28.94 10.55
C ILE A 202 -3.93 -28.11 11.39
N LEU A 203 -3.56 -28.60 12.57
CA LEU A 203 -2.54 -27.96 13.41
C LEU A 203 -1.18 -28.05 12.74
N LEU A 204 -0.51 -26.91 12.58
CA LEU A 204 0.86 -26.82 12.09
C LEU A 204 1.82 -26.83 13.27
N LYS A 205 2.93 -27.57 13.15
CA LYS A 205 3.93 -27.73 14.23
C LYS A 205 5.17 -26.89 14.00
N GLU A 206 5.35 -26.44 12.78
CA GLU A 206 6.37 -25.52 12.31
C GLU A 206 6.17 -24.13 12.92
N ASN A 207 7.24 -23.35 12.97
CA ASN A 207 7.10 -21.95 13.39
C ASN A 207 6.52 -21.10 12.26
N LEU A 208 6.01 -19.92 12.60
CA LEU A 208 5.31 -19.07 11.64
C LEU A 208 6.22 -18.64 10.46
N ALA A 209 7.51 -18.43 10.72
CA ALA A 209 8.46 -18.06 9.68
C ALA A 209 8.64 -19.16 8.63
N GLU A 210 8.72 -20.41 9.07
CA GLU A 210 8.79 -21.59 8.19
C GLU A 210 7.51 -21.73 7.36
N ILE A 211 6.34 -21.67 8.01
CA ILE A 211 5.03 -21.82 7.36
C ILE A 211 4.84 -20.76 6.28
N LEU A 212 5.15 -19.50 6.60
CA LEU A 212 5.00 -18.41 5.67
C LEU A 212 6.15 -18.33 4.67
N SER A 213 7.19 -19.16 4.73
CA SER A 213 8.30 -19.14 3.75
C SER A 213 8.14 -20.11 2.58
N MET A 214 7.16 -21.00 2.66
CA MET A 214 6.80 -21.98 1.62
C MET A 214 5.99 -21.32 0.50
#